data_AF-A0A817VYT5-F1
#
_entry.id   AF-A0A817VYT5-F1
#
_cell.length_a   1.000
_cell.length_b   1.000
_cell.length_c   1.000
_cell.angle_alpha   90.00
_cell.angle_beta   90.00
_cell.angle_gamma   90.00
#
_symmetry.space_group_name_H-M   'P 1'
#
loop_
_entity.id
_entity.type
_entity.pdbx_description
1 polymer ?
#
loop_
_entity_poly.entity_id
_entity_poly.type
_entity_poly.pdbx_seq_one_letter_code
_entity_poly.pdbx_strand_id
1 'polypeptide(L)'
;MTYAIARNHDTDIYASNIQLSIHGLNFDINIPATNITEHIHIPSLIGKTNVYNSLAALACAHLALNIPLDLCKDALVTMPPIPGRLEFITMPHDPITVIIDSAHTPDGFKEILSTVRDCILSKSLLCLFGCRGDVDQANRSIKAAIVRQLSDKAIVTTDTAASEDPKQIIQDILAGFSSTSNSDDNIIIEIDRRKAIEKAILSVMQDGDTLVILGKRHDINRMLQNRIIDFDDRIVVRECIQQRIQRNS
;
A
#
# COMPACT_ATOMS: atom_id res chain seq x y z
N MET A 1 27.12 -7.04 10.88
CA MET A 1 25.87 -7.74 10.53
C MET A 1 25.38 -7.24 9.21
N THR A 2 25.50 -8.06 8.18
CA THR A 2 24.99 -7.83 6.83
C THR A 2 23.74 -8.68 6.62
N TYR A 3 22.72 -8.10 5.99
CA TYR A 3 21.52 -8.83 5.59
C TYR A 3 21.20 -8.54 4.14
N ALA A 4 20.75 -9.54 3.39
CA ALA A 4 20.48 -9.40 1.97
C ALA A 4 19.33 -10.30 1.49
N ILE A 5 18.81 -9.95 0.32
CA ILE A 5 17.99 -10.85 -0.48
C ILE A 5 18.92 -11.53 -1.49
N ALA A 6 18.93 -12.86 -1.48
CA ALA A 6 19.92 -13.71 -2.12
C ALA A 6 21.31 -13.69 -1.47
N ARG A 7 22.03 -14.81 -1.64
CA ARG A 7 23.35 -15.02 -1.05
C ARG A 7 24.39 -14.14 -1.74
N ASN A 8 25.09 -13.33 -0.96
CA ASN A 8 26.40 -12.81 -1.31
C ASN A 8 27.46 -13.49 -0.40
N HIS A 9 28.72 -13.52 -0.83
CA HIS A 9 29.81 -14.25 -0.16
C HIS A 9 29.96 -13.85 1.32
N ASP A 10 29.63 -12.60 1.66
CA ASP A 10 29.84 -12.01 3.00
C ASP A 10 28.52 -11.69 3.73
N THR A 11 27.42 -12.41 3.45
CA THR A 11 26.13 -12.14 4.09
C THR A 11 25.91 -12.99 5.34
N ASP A 12 25.69 -12.35 6.49
CA ASP A 12 25.46 -13.03 7.77
C ASP A 12 24.08 -13.70 7.83
N ILE A 13 23.05 -13.08 7.25
CA ILE A 13 21.70 -13.62 7.14
C ILE A 13 21.05 -13.21 5.81
N TYR A 14 20.44 -14.14 5.08
CA TYR A 14 19.78 -13.81 3.81
C TYR A 14 18.48 -14.58 3.58
N ALA A 15 17.62 -14.00 2.74
CA ALA A 15 16.40 -14.64 2.28
C ALA A 15 16.58 -15.35 0.93
N SER A 16 16.02 -16.55 0.79
CA SER A 16 15.84 -17.28 -0.48
C SER A 16 14.40 -17.76 -0.65
N ASN A 17 14.06 -18.29 -1.83
CA ASN A 17 12.73 -18.84 -2.13
C ASN A 17 11.57 -17.87 -1.78
N ILE A 18 11.79 -16.58 -2.04
CA ILE A 18 10.84 -15.52 -1.72
C ILE A 18 9.61 -15.65 -2.62
N GLN A 19 8.45 -15.78 -1.99
CA GLN A 19 7.15 -15.70 -2.64
C GLN A 19 6.40 -14.51 -2.03
N LEU A 20 6.10 -13.55 -2.87
CA LEU A 20 5.33 -12.36 -2.51
C LEU A 20 3.86 -12.65 -2.80
N SER A 21 3.00 -12.31 -1.85
CA SER A 21 1.55 -12.47 -1.98
C SER A 21 0.83 -11.41 -1.18
N ILE A 22 -0.40 -11.10 -1.56
CA ILE A 22 -1.33 -10.32 -0.73
C ILE A 22 -1.71 -11.04 0.58
N HIS A 23 -1.46 -12.35 0.69
CA HIS A 23 -1.73 -13.15 1.88
C HIS A 23 -0.52 -13.30 2.81
N GLY A 24 0.57 -12.57 2.57
CA GLY A 24 1.74 -12.57 3.41
C GLY A 24 3.05 -12.81 2.66
N LEU A 25 4.15 -12.77 3.41
CA LEU A 25 5.48 -13.10 2.94
C LEU A 25 5.82 -14.54 3.23
N ASN A 26 6.36 -15.25 2.24
CA ASN A 26 6.94 -16.57 2.42
C ASN A 26 8.38 -16.54 1.92
N PHE A 27 9.33 -16.99 2.72
CA PHE A 27 10.73 -17.12 2.31
C PHE A 27 11.49 -18.03 3.28
N ASP A 28 12.69 -18.43 2.87
CA ASP A 28 13.61 -19.15 3.74
C ASP A 28 14.64 -18.19 4.32
N ILE A 29 14.82 -18.24 5.64
CA ILE A 29 15.87 -17.56 6.38
C ILE A 29 17.11 -18.45 6.35
N ASN A 30 18.23 -17.91 5.89
CA ASN A 30 19.50 -18.63 5.82
C ASN A 30 20.56 -17.92 6.66
N ILE A 31 21.21 -18.66 7.56
CA ILE A 31 22.29 -18.16 8.42
C ILE A 31 23.53 -19.06 8.17
N PRO A 32 24.46 -18.64 7.30
CA PRO A 32 25.60 -19.48 6.90
C PRO A 32 26.50 -19.89 8.06
N ALA A 33 26.73 -19.00 9.02
CA ALA A 33 27.62 -19.25 10.15
C ALA A 33 27.20 -20.46 11.01
N THR A 34 25.91 -20.77 11.03
CA THR A 34 25.32 -21.87 11.81
C THR A 34 24.74 -22.98 10.93
N ASN A 35 24.85 -22.87 9.60
CA ASN A 35 24.19 -23.76 8.62
C ASN A 35 22.68 -23.92 8.84
N ILE A 36 22.01 -22.87 9.34
CA ILE A 36 20.56 -22.88 9.54
C ILE A 36 19.88 -22.40 8.26
N THR A 37 18.89 -23.17 7.80
CA THR A 37 17.91 -22.75 6.80
C THR A 37 16.52 -23.09 7.32
N GLU A 38 15.68 -22.09 7.51
CA GLU A 38 14.33 -22.27 8.03
C GLU A 38 13.30 -21.47 7.24
N HIS A 39 12.18 -22.13 6.94
CA HIS A 39 11.05 -21.48 6.29
C HIS A 39 10.29 -20.59 7.28
N ILE A 40 9.83 -19.42 6.80
CA ILE A 40 8.93 -18.55 7.55
C ILE A 40 7.80 -18.03 6.65
N HIS A 41 6.60 -18.01 7.23
CA HIS A 41 5.41 -17.36 6.67
C HIS A 41 4.96 -16.22 7.59
N ILE A 42 4.99 -14.98 7.10
CA ILE A 42 4.56 -13.79 7.85
C ILE A 42 3.26 -13.27 7.23
N PRO A 43 2.09 -13.54 7.84
CA PRO A 43 0.79 -13.21 7.24
C PRO A 43 0.48 -11.71 7.25
N SER A 44 1.06 -10.96 8.18
CA SER A 44 0.73 -9.55 8.42
C SER A 44 1.58 -8.56 7.62
N LEU A 45 2.58 -9.04 6.88
CA LEU A 45 3.47 -8.22 6.06
C LEU A 45 3.43 -8.70 4.60
N ILE A 46 3.57 -7.76 3.66
CA ILE A 46 3.70 -8.05 2.23
C ILE A 46 4.88 -7.25 1.65
N GLY A 47 5.33 -7.65 0.46
CA GLY A 47 6.32 -6.91 -0.30
C GLY A 47 7.78 -7.15 0.06
N LYS A 48 8.64 -6.92 -0.93
CA LYS A 48 10.07 -7.21 -0.83
C LYS A 48 10.78 -6.36 0.24
N THR A 49 10.38 -5.10 0.45
CA THR A 49 10.94 -4.26 1.52
C THR A 49 10.75 -4.90 2.89
N ASN A 50 9.61 -5.54 3.14
CA ASN A 50 9.36 -6.18 4.41
C ASN A 50 10.19 -7.46 4.60
N VAL A 51 10.64 -8.12 3.53
CA VAL A 51 11.66 -9.18 3.65
C VAL A 51 12.96 -8.58 4.21
N TYR A 52 13.42 -7.44 3.71
CA TYR A 52 14.59 -6.76 4.27
C TYR A 52 14.39 -6.35 5.72
N ASN A 53 13.22 -5.79 6.07
CA ASN A 53 12.91 -5.39 7.44
C ASN A 53 12.89 -6.59 8.40
N SER A 54 12.29 -7.71 7.98
CA SER A 54 12.30 -8.95 8.76
C SER A 54 13.72 -9.49 8.94
N LEU A 55 14.54 -9.51 7.90
CA LEU A 55 15.94 -9.94 8.00
C LEU A 55 16.76 -9.01 8.92
N ALA A 56 16.54 -7.70 8.85
CA ALA A 56 17.21 -6.74 9.73
C ALA A 56 16.82 -6.95 11.19
N ALA A 57 15.52 -7.17 11.46
CA ALA A 57 15.03 -7.48 12.81
C ALA A 57 15.61 -8.80 13.34
N LEU A 58 15.63 -9.85 12.50
CA LEU A 58 16.22 -11.14 12.83
C LEU A 58 17.72 -11.03 13.09
N ALA A 59 18.46 -10.27 12.28
CA ALA A 59 19.88 -10.02 12.50
C ALA A 59 20.12 -9.39 13.88
N CYS A 60 19.38 -8.33 14.21
CA CYS A 60 19.49 -7.65 15.49
C CYS A 60 19.14 -8.58 16.68
N ALA A 61 17.99 -9.26 16.61
CA ALA A 61 17.49 -10.07 17.71
C ALA A 61 18.32 -11.36 17.89
N HIS A 62 18.50 -12.12 16.82
CA HIS A 62 19.15 -13.43 16.90
C HIS A 62 20.68 -13.32 16.92
N LEU A 63 21.28 -12.61 15.97
CA LEU A 63 22.74 -12.58 15.83
C LEU A 63 23.42 -11.63 16.82
N ALA A 64 22.81 -10.46 17.10
CA ALA A 64 23.41 -9.47 18.00
C ALA A 64 23.05 -9.69 19.46
N LEU A 65 21.79 -10.01 19.74
CA LEU A 65 21.27 -10.13 21.11
C LEU A 65 21.16 -11.59 21.59
N ASN A 66 21.53 -12.57 20.75
CA ASN A 66 21.49 -14.00 21.05
C ASN A 66 20.10 -14.51 21.49
N ILE A 67 19.03 -13.91 20.96
CA ILE A 67 17.67 -14.41 21.18
C ILE A 67 17.47 -15.68 20.33
N PRO A 68 16.84 -16.76 20.84
CA PRO A 68 16.59 -17.96 20.04
C PRO A 68 15.83 -17.66 18.73
N LEU A 69 16.26 -18.27 17.63
CA LEU A 69 15.68 -18.02 16.30
C LEU A 69 14.18 -18.34 16.27
N ASP A 70 13.77 -19.46 16.88
CA ASP A 70 12.35 -19.85 16.97
C ASP A 70 11.49 -18.76 17.62
N LEU A 71 11.97 -18.15 18.71
CA LEU A 71 11.25 -17.06 19.37
C LEU A 71 11.14 -15.81 18.48
N CYS A 72 12.19 -15.50 17.72
CA CYS A 72 12.17 -14.39 16.78
C CYS A 72 11.20 -14.65 15.62
N LYS A 73 11.16 -15.89 15.11
CA LYS A 73 10.20 -16.31 14.09
C LYS A 73 8.78 -16.23 14.61
N ASP A 74 8.50 -16.80 15.78
CA ASP A 74 7.16 -16.77 16.38
C ASP A 74 6.66 -15.34 16.55
N ALA A 75 7.54 -14.42 16.97
CA ALA A 75 7.22 -13.00 17.07
C ALA A 75 6.87 -12.37 15.71
N LEU A 76 7.58 -12.72 14.63
CA LEU A 76 7.25 -12.24 13.28
C LEU A 76 5.95 -12.86 12.76
N VAL A 77 5.72 -14.17 12.96
CA VAL A 77 4.50 -14.85 12.50
C VAL A 77 3.26 -14.31 13.21
N THR A 78 3.37 -13.99 14.51
CA THR A 78 2.23 -13.55 15.32
C THR A 78 2.07 -12.04 15.40
N MET A 79 2.93 -11.26 14.74
CA MET A 79 2.85 -9.81 14.81
C MET A 79 1.55 -9.29 14.19
N PRO A 80 0.88 -8.31 14.82
CA PRO A 80 -0.29 -7.69 14.24
C PRO A 80 0.08 -6.90 12.97
N PRO A 81 -0.88 -6.69 12.05
CA PRO A 81 -0.70 -5.74 10.96
C PRO A 81 -0.31 -4.36 11.50
N ILE A 82 0.59 -3.70 10.80
CA ILE A 82 0.97 -2.33 11.13
C ILE A 82 -0.12 -1.42 10.57
N PRO A 83 -0.88 -0.67 11.41
CA PRO A 83 -1.94 0.20 10.91
C PRO A 83 -1.42 1.09 9.77
N GLY A 84 -2.17 1.15 8.66
CA GLY A 84 -1.94 1.95 7.44
C GLY A 84 -0.53 1.90 6.84
N ARG A 85 0.15 0.77 7.05
CA ARG A 85 1.23 0.29 6.20
C ARG A 85 0.71 -0.96 5.49
N LEU A 86 0.29 -0.80 4.23
CA LEU A 86 -0.35 -1.86 3.44
C LEU A 86 -1.49 -2.55 4.20
N GLU A 87 -2.36 -1.77 4.86
CA GLU A 87 -3.46 -2.29 5.66
C GLU A 87 -4.56 -2.82 4.74
N PHE A 88 -4.78 -4.13 4.79
CA PHE A 88 -5.84 -4.79 4.04
C PHE A 88 -7.19 -4.61 4.70
N ILE A 89 -8.16 -4.18 3.92
CA ILE A 89 -9.57 -4.15 4.32
C ILE A 89 -10.32 -5.03 3.35
N THR A 90 -10.50 -6.27 3.75
CA THR A 90 -11.25 -7.28 3.01
C THR A 90 -12.25 -7.93 3.94
N MET A 91 -13.32 -8.47 3.37
CA MET A 91 -14.28 -9.32 4.08
C MET A 91 -14.22 -10.72 3.47
N PRO A 92 -14.48 -11.78 4.26
CA PRO A 92 -14.58 -13.13 3.72
C PRO A 92 -15.54 -13.18 2.53
N HIS A 93 -15.15 -13.86 1.46
CA HIS A 93 -15.94 -14.10 0.25
C HIS A 93 -16.17 -12.89 -0.68
N ASP A 94 -15.66 -11.70 -0.39
CA ASP A 94 -15.64 -10.62 -1.40
C ASP A 94 -14.43 -10.80 -2.32
N PRO A 95 -14.62 -10.90 -3.65
CA PRO A 95 -13.53 -11.13 -4.60
C PRO A 95 -12.65 -9.90 -4.85
N ILE A 96 -12.96 -8.72 -4.29
CA ILE A 96 -12.09 -7.53 -4.42
C ILE A 96 -11.08 -7.43 -3.27
N THR A 97 -9.96 -6.78 -3.53
CA THR A 97 -8.95 -6.45 -2.51
C THR A 97 -8.84 -4.93 -2.34
N VAL A 98 -8.94 -4.42 -1.12
CA VAL A 98 -8.70 -3.00 -0.82
C VAL A 98 -7.55 -2.87 0.16
N ILE A 99 -6.60 -2.00 -0.17
CA ILE A 99 -5.38 -1.73 0.59
C ILE A 99 -5.29 -0.23 0.89
N ILE A 100 -4.98 0.12 2.13
CA ILE A 100 -4.77 1.50 2.56
C ILE A 100 -3.32 1.69 3.01
N ASP A 101 -2.65 2.70 2.48
CA ASP A 101 -1.31 3.09 2.94
C ASP A 101 -1.18 4.61 3.11
N SER A 102 -0.46 5.00 4.17
CA SER A 102 -0.21 6.41 4.52
C SER A 102 0.94 7.07 3.74
N ALA A 103 1.48 6.40 2.71
CA ALA A 103 2.43 6.97 1.78
C ALA A 103 1.86 8.25 1.14
N HIS A 104 2.67 9.31 1.20
CA HIS A 104 2.34 10.65 0.71
C HIS A 104 3.52 11.32 -0.01
N THR A 105 4.64 10.60 -0.21
CA THR A 105 5.78 11.05 -1.01
C THR A 105 5.79 10.32 -2.36
N PRO A 106 6.41 10.89 -3.41
CA PRO A 106 6.57 10.19 -4.69
C PRO A 106 7.23 8.80 -4.54
N ASP A 107 8.31 8.71 -3.75
CA ASP A 107 8.99 7.43 -3.52
C ASP A 107 8.10 6.41 -2.82
N GLY A 108 7.31 6.85 -1.82
CA GLY A 108 6.36 5.97 -1.14
C GLY A 108 5.26 5.48 -2.09
N PHE A 109 4.75 6.33 -2.98
CA PHE A 109 3.78 5.91 -4.01
C PHE A 109 4.36 4.83 -4.91
N LYS A 110 5.60 5.05 -5.38
CA LYS A 110 6.31 4.10 -6.24
C LYS A 110 6.50 2.76 -5.54
N GLU A 111 7.00 2.79 -4.30
CA GLU A 111 7.27 1.60 -3.50
C GLU A 111 5.99 0.79 -3.22
N ILE A 112 4.92 1.46 -2.81
CA ILE A 112 3.66 0.79 -2.48
C ILE A 112 3.01 0.21 -3.74
N LEU A 113 2.91 0.99 -4.83
CA LEU A 113 2.28 0.50 -6.05
C LEU A 113 3.09 -0.62 -6.71
N SER A 114 4.42 -0.54 -6.73
CA SER A 114 5.26 -1.65 -7.23
C SER A 114 5.11 -2.89 -6.35
N THR A 115 5.10 -2.72 -5.03
CA THR A 115 4.92 -3.82 -4.08
C THR A 115 3.59 -4.54 -4.32
N VAL A 116 2.49 -3.79 -4.41
CA VAL A 116 1.18 -4.38 -4.66
C VAL A 116 1.15 -5.04 -6.02
N ARG A 117 1.73 -4.41 -7.06
CA ARG A 117 1.80 -4.99 -8.40
C ARG A 117 2.54 -6.34 -8.43
N ASP A 118 3.61 -6.47 -7.65
CA ASP A 118 4.38 -7.72 -7.53
C ASP A 118 3.63 -8.80 -6.72
N CYS A 119 2.66 -8.41 -5.88
CA CYS A 119 1.94 -9.32 -4.98
C CYS A 119 0.58 -9.78 -5.52
N ILE A 120 -0.05 -9.03 -6.42
CA ILE A 120 -1.37 -9.36 -6.95
C ILE A 120 -1.27 -10.34 -8.12
N LEU A 121 -2.14 -11.35 -8.11
CA LEU A 121 -2.37 -12.23 -9.26
C LEU A 121 -3.44 -11.66 -10.21
N SER A 122 -4.11 -10.59 -9.80
CA SER A 122 -5.22 -9.98 -10.52
C SER A 122 -4.78 -9.11 -11.68
N LYS A 123 -5.69 -8.90 -12.64
CA LYS A 123 -5.40 -8.17 -13.88
C LYS A 123 -5.39 -6.65 -13.71
N SER A 124 -6.09 -6.10 -12.71
CA SER A 124 -6.33 -4.66 -12.62
C SER A 124 -6.06 -4.11 -11.23
N LEU A 125 -5.15 -3.14 -11.18
CA LEU A 125 -4.81 -2.34 -10.01
C LEU A 125 -5.35 -0.92 -10.20
N LEU A 126 -6.19 -0.50 -9.28
CA LEU A 126 -6.71 0.84 -9.18
C LEU A 126 -5.96 1.59 -8.08
N CYS A 127 -5.67 2.86 -8.30
CA CYS A 127 -5.10 3.73 -7.29
C CYS A 127 -5.99 4.94 -7.06
N LEU A 128 -6.51 5.09 -5.85
CA LEU A 128 -7.21 6.28 -5.40
C LEU A 128 -6.27 7.15 -4.57
N PHE A 129 -6.09 8.40 -4.95
CA PHE A 129 -5.23 9.31 -4.21
C PHE A 129 -5.66 10.78 -4.33
N GLY A 130 -5.23 11.55 -3.34
CA GLY A 130 -5.28 13.01 -3.37
C GLY A 130 -3.95 13.58 -2.89
N CYS A 131 -3.81 14.90 -2.98
CA CYS A 131 -2.67 15.63 -2.45
C CYS A 131 -3.15 16.69 -1.45
N ARG A 132 -2.27 17.04 -0.51
CA ARG A 132 -2.52 18.09 0.47
C ARG A 132 -2.18 19.47 -0.09
N GLY A 133 -3.08 20.44 0.14
CA GLY A 133 -2.83 21.86 -0.13
C GLY A 133 -1.68 22.41 0.72
N ASP A 134 -1.03 23.44 0.24
CA ASP A 134 0.11 24.17 0.77
C ASP A 134 1.42 23.36 0.92
N VAL A 135 1.34 22.02 0.82
CA VAL A 135 2.46 21.10 1.08
C VAL A 135 2.94 20.39 -0.18
N ASP A 136 2.02 19.89 -1.00
CA ASP A 136 2.38 18.91 -2.04
C ASP A 136 2.61 19.51 -3.44
N GLN A 137 2.50 20.83 -3.63
CA GLN A 137 2.42 21.45 -4.96
C GLN A 137 3.47 20.94 -5.96
N ALA A 138 4.76 20.90 -5.56
CA ALA A 138 5.85 20.44 -6.42
C ALA A 138 5.82 18.93 -6.75
N ASN A 139 5.08 18.13 -5.97
CA ASN A 139 5.03 16.68 -6.09
C ASN A 139 3.75 16.15 -6.74
N ARG A 140 2.72 16.98 -6.96
CA ARG A 140 1.39 16.56 -7.47
C ARG A 140 1.48 15.83 -8.80
N SER A 141 2.13 16.45 -9.77
CA SER A 141 2.31 15.89 -11.12
C SER A 141 3.22 14.65 -11.11
N ILE A 142 4.25 14.63 -10.27
CA ILE A 142 5.16 13.48 -10.13
C ILE A 142 4.40 12.26 -9.59
N LYS A 143 3.58 12.45 -8.53
CA LYS A 143 2.72 11.39 -7.97
C LYS A 143 1.76 10.85 -9.03
N ALA A 144 1.10 11.73 -9.78
CA ALA A 144 0.21 11.31 -10.87
C ALA A 144 0.93 10.49 -11.94
N ALA A 145 2.13 10.89 -12.38
CA ALA A 145 2.92 10.14 -13.35
C ALA A 145 3.27 8.72 -12.85
N ILE A 146 3.64 8.60 -11.56
CA ILE A 146 3.91 7.30 -10.93
C ILE A 146 2.65 6.43 -10.90
N VAL A 147 1.51 6.99 -10.49
CA VAL A 147 0.22 6.29 -10.50
C VAL A 147 -0.13 5.83 -11.91
N ARG A 148 0.08 6.68 -12.92
CA ARG A 148 -0.20 6.35 -14.32
C ARG A 148 0.60 5.16 -14.84
N GLN A 149 1.85 5.06 -14.39
CA GLN A 149 2.79 4.03 -14.79
C GLN A 149 2.50 2.70 -14.09
N LEU A 150 2.11 2.74 -12.81
CA LEU A 150 2.04 1.54 -11.97
C LEU A 150 0.62 1.02 -11.74
N SER A 151 -0.42 1.80 -12.05
CA SER A 151 -1.83 1.40 -11.94
C SER A 151 -2.53 1.37 -13.30
N ASP A 152 -3.56 0.54 -13.41
CA ASP A 152 -4.39 0.42 -14.61
C ASP A 152 -5.45 1.54 -14.66
N LYS A 153 -5.89 2.02 -13.49
CA LYS A 153 -6.85 3.12 -13.36
C LYS A 153 -6.49 4.03 -12.19
N ALA A 154 -6.56 5.34 -12.42
CA ALA A 154 -6.37 6.36 -11.40
C ALA A 154 -7.72 6.95 -10.98
N ILE A 155 -7.93 7.11 -9.68
CA ILE A 155 -9.06 7.83 -9.11
C ILE A 155 -8.50 9.02 -8.33
N VAL A 156 -8.66 10.22 -8.89
CA VAL A 156 -8.13 11.44 -8.32
C VAL A 156 -9.19 12.09 -7.46
N THR A 157 -8.81 12.37 -6.21
CA THR A 157 -9.65 13.04 -5.23
C THR A 157 -8.87 14.11 -4.46
N THR A 158 -9.49 14.71 -3.46
CA THR A 158 -8.84 15.65 -2.55
C THR A 158 -8.44 14.94 -1.26
N ASP A 159 -7.27 15.25 -0.71
CA ASP A 159 -6.97 14.95 0.69
C ASP A 159 -7.37 16.14 1.57
N THR A 160 -6.44 16.97 2.03
CA THR A 160 -6.75 18.18 2.78
C THR A 160 -6.42 19.39 1.92
N ALA A 161 -7.41 20.17 1.49
CA ALA A 161 -7.18 21.31 0.61
C ALA A 161 -6.47 22.48 1.30
N ALA A 162 -6.51 22.53 2.63
CA ALA A 162 -5.94 23.61 3.43
C ALA A 162 -6.42 24.99 2.92
N SER A 163 -5.51 25.87 2.49
CA SER A 163 -5.88 27.20 1.97
C SER A 163 -6.16 27.25 0.46
N GLU A 164 -5.88 26.17 -0.27
CA GLU A 164 -6.02 26.12 -1.74
C GLU A 164 -7.43 25.74 -2.20
N ASP A 165 -7.78 26.13 -3.43
CA ASP A 165 -8.97 25.62 -4.12
C ASP A 165 -8.76 24.12 -4.43
N PRO A 166 -9.64 23.22 -3.93
CA PRO A 166 -9.54 21.80 -4.26
C PRO A 166 -9.51 21.52 -5.77
N LYS A 167 -10.18 22.34 -6.59
CA LYS A 167 -10.14 22.20 -8.05
C LYS A 167 -8.76 22.48 -8.62
N GLN A 168 -8.02 23.44 -8.06
CA GLN A 168 -6.66 23.75 -8.48
C GLN A 168 -5.72 22.58 -8.16
N ILE A 169 -5.86 21.99 -6.97
CA ILE A 169 -5.09 20.79 -6.59
C ILE A 169 -5.33 19.65 -7.60
N ILE A 170 -6.59 19.41 -7.98
CA ILE A 170 -6.92 18.40 -8.98
C ILE A 170 -6.26 18.73 -10.32
N GLN A 171 -6.34 19.97 -10.81
CA GLN A 171 -5.70 20.38 -12.07
C GLN A 171 -4.18 20.14 -12.06
N ASP A 172 -3.50 20.48 -10.96
CA ASP A 172 -2.06 20.26 -10.82
C ASP A 172 -1.69 18.77 -10.81
N ILE A 173 -2.52 17.92 -10.21
CA ILE A 173 -2.36 16.46 -10.27
C ILE A 173 -2.54 15.99 -11.72
N LEU A 174 -3.58 16.47 -12.41
CA LEU A 174 -3.90 16.04 -13.77
C LEU A 174 -2.80 16.37 -14.78
N ALA A 175 -2.04 17.45 -14.56
CA ALA A 175 -0.88 17.80 -15.39
C ALA A 175 0.20 16.70 -15.41
N GLY A 176 0.24 15.81 -14.41
CA GLY A 176 1.14 14.65 -14.41
C GLY A 176 0.72 13.51 -15.34
N PHE A 177 -0.56 13.43 -15.72
CA PHE A 177 -1.06 12.38 -16.63
C PHE A 177 -0.81 12.72 -18.10
N SER A 178 -0.78 14.01 -18.45
CA SER A 178 -0.66 14.53 -19.82
C SER A 178 0.65 14.14 -20.54
N SER A 179 1.63 13.59 -19.81
CA SER A 179 2.96 13.24 -20.33
C SER A 179 3.03 11.86 -21.00
N THR A 180 1.94 11.09 -21.01
CA THR A 180 1.92 9.72 -21.56
C THR A 180 0.75 9.52 -22.53
N SER A 181 1.01 8.89 -23.67
CA SER A 181 0.13 8.77 -24.85
C SER A 181 -1.06 7.81 -24.72
N ASN A 182 -1.47 7.48 -23.49
CA ASN A 182 -2.59 6.56 -23.26
C ASN A 182 -3.86 7.35 -22.88
N SER A 183 -4.99 6.98 -23.46
CA SER A 183 -6.28 7.70 -23.35
C SER A 183 -6.70 8.02 -21.91
N ASP A 184 -7.40 9.15 -21.76
CA ASP A 184 -7.93 9.68 -20.50
C ASP A 184 -9.02 8.77 -19.86
N ASP A 185 -9.45 7.71 -20.55
CA ASP A 185 -10.55 6.80 -20.13
C ASP A 185 -10.26 6.05 -18.82
N ASN A 186 -8.99 6.04 -18.39
CA ASN A 186 -8.54 5.39 -17.16
C ASN A 186 -8.34 6.36 -15.98
N ILE A 187 -8.84 7.59 -16.08
CA ILE A 187 -8.77 8.58 -15.00
C ILE A 187 -10.19 8.96 -14.58
N ILE A 188 -10.50 8.74 -13.30
CA ILE A 188 -11.77 9.15 -12.69
C ILE A 188 -11.47 10.31 -11.74
N ILE A 189 -12.19 11.42 -11.89
CA ILE A 189 -12.10 12.56 -10.98
C ILE A 189 -13.34 12.55 -10.09
N GLU A 190 -13.12 12.55 -8.77
CA GLU A 190 -14.17 12.73 -7.77
C GLU A 190 -13.60 13.52 -6.59
N ILE A 191 -13.99 14.78 -6.46
CA ILE A 191 -13.40 15.73 -5.49
C ILE A 191 -13.63 15.27 -4.06
N ASP A 192 -14.81 14.70 -3.76
CA ASP A 192 -15.14 14.22 -2.43
C ASP A 192 -14.53 12.82 -2.21
N ARG A 193 -13.61 12.71 -1.24
CA ARG A 193 -12.91 11.45 -0.96
C ARG A 193 -13.85 10.31 -0.57
N ARG A 194 -14.95 10.59 0.14
CA ARG A 194 -15.94 9.56 0.49
C ARG A 194 -16.57 9.02 -0.77
N LYS A 195 -17.06 9.92 -1.62
CA LYS A 195 -17.68 9.57 -2.91
C LYS A 195 -16.69 8.88 -3.84
N ALA A 196 -15.41 9.26 -3.80
CA ALA A 196 -14.37 8.62 -4.59
C ALA A 196 -14.18 7.15 -4.17
N ILE A 197 -14.12 6.88 -2.86
CA ILE A 197 -14.04 5.52 -2.31
C ILE A 197 -15.30 4.72 -2.63
N GLU A 198 -16.49 5.30 -2.40
CA GLU A 198 -17.78 4.68 -2.72
C GLU A 198 -17.86 4.32 -4.21
N LYS A 199 -17.53 5.27 -5.09
CA LYS A 199 -17.54 5.07 -6.54
C LYS A 199 -16.56 3.98 -6.95
N ALA A 200 -15.36 3.98 -6.38
CA ALA A 200 -14.34 2.95 -6.66
C ALA A 200 -14.90 1.55 -6.37
N ILE A 201 -15.37 1.32 -5.14
CA ILE A 201 -15.75 -0.01 -4.65
C ILE A 201 -17.10 -0.48 -5.22
N LEU A 202 -18.09 0.42 -5.30
CA LEU A 202 -19.47 0.06 -5.63
C LEU A 202 -19.77 0.10 -7.14
N SER A 203 -18.99 0.84 -7.92
CA SER A 203 -19.33 1.12 -9.33
C SER A 203 -18.20 0.83 -10.31
N VAL A 204 -16.94 0.87 -9.90
CA VAL A 204 -15.79 0.74 -10.81
C VAL A 204 -15.16 -0.65 -10.71
N MET A 205 -14.90 -1.13 -9.50
CA MET A 205 -14.21 -2.39 -9.25
C MET A 205 -15.03 -3.60 -9.71
N GLN A 206 -14.35 -4.50 -10.40
CA GLN A 206 -14.81 -5.83 -10.78
C GLN A 206 -14.20 -6.90 -9.86
N ASP A 207 -14.75 -8.10 -9.91
CA ASP A 207 -14.26 -9.23 -9.14
C ASP A 207 -12.79 -9.53 -9.49
N GLY A 208 -11.95 -9.67 -8.46
CA GLY A 208 -10.51 -9.80 -8.59
C GLY A 208 -9.73 -8.48 -8.58
N ASP A 209 -10.38 -7.32 -8.75
CA ASP A 209 -9.67 -6.04 -8.77
C ASP A 209 -9.02 -5.73 -7.42
N THR A 210 -7.90 -5.01 -7.47
CA THR A 210 -7.22 -4.47 -6.29
C THR A 210 -7.27 -2.95 -6.30
N LEU A 211 -7.72 -2.34 -5.21
CA LEU A 211 -7.70 -0.89 -5.00
C LEU A 211 -6.69 -0.53 -3.93
N VAL A 212 -5.78 0.38 -4.25
CA VAL A 212 -4.86 1.00 -3.29
C VAL A 212 -5.29 2.44 -3.04
N ILE A 213 -5.48 2.79 -1.78
CA ILE A 213 -5.85 4.13 -1.32
C ILE A 213 -4.62 4.78 -0.68
N LEU A 214 -4.16 5.89 -1.27
CA LEU A 214 -2.96 6.63 -0.86
C LEU A 214 -3.27 8.10 -0.53
N GLY A 215 -2.23 8.80 -0.07
CA GLY A 215 -2.18 10.26 0.00
C GLY A 215 -2.77 10.87 1.27
N LYS A 216 -3.28 10.06 2.20
CA LYS A 216 -3.72 10.50 3.52
C LYS A 216 -2.81 9.88 4.57
N ARG A 217 -2.20 10.70 5.42
CA ARG A 217 -1.47 10.21 6.60
C ARG A 217 -2.45 9.47 7.52
N HIS A 218 -1.96 8.85 8.60
CA HIS A 218 -2.78 8.24 9.66
C HIS A 218 -3.78 9.15 10.37
N ASP A 219 -3.89 10.39 9.93
CA ASP A 219 -4.70 11.43 10.51
C ASP A 219 -6.17 11.08 10.31
N ILE A 220 -6.91 10.87 11.40
CA ILE A 220 -8.36 10.65 11.37
C ILE A 220 -9.10 11.94 10.98
N ASN A 221 -8.40 13.08 10.94
CA ASN A 221 -8.96 14.40 10.69
C ASN A 221 -8.64 14.88 9.27
N ARG A 222 -9.57 15.57 8.61
CA ARG A 222 -9.32 16.35 7.37
C ARG A 222 -9.76 17.79 7.57
N MET A 223 -9.04 18.73 6.97
CA MET A 223 -9.46 20.13 6.93
C MET A 223 -10.08 20.46 5.56
N LEU A 224 -11.34 20.89 5.57
CA LEU A 224 -12.07 21.32 4.38
C LEU A 224 -12.61 22.73 4.66
N GLN A 225 -12.13 23.72 3.91
CA GLN A 225 -12.59 25.12 4.03
C GLN A 225 -12.64 25.61 5.50
N ASN A 226 -11.54 25.43 6.25
CA ASN A 226 -11.41 25.80 7.66
C ASN A 226 -12.27 25.02 8.67
N ARG A 227 -12.80 23.84 8.30
CA ARG A 227 -13.48 22.92 9.24
C ARG A 227 -12.75 21.60 9.34
N ILE A 228 -12.58 21.10 10.57
CA ILE A 228 -12.07 19.75 10.82
C ILE A 228 -13.25 18.78 10.71
N ILE A 229 -13.09 17.77 9.87
CA ILE A 229 -14.06 16.70 9.67
C ILE A 229 -13.37 15.38 10.03
N ASP A 230 -14.00 14.61 10.90
CA ASP A 230 -13.57 13.23 11.19
C ASP A 230 -13.80 12.38 9.93
N PHE A 231 -12.71 11.86 9.39
CA PHE A 231 -12.70 11.10 8.15
C PHE A 231 -11.63 10.02 8.19
N ASP A 232 -12.06 8.78 8.33
CA ASP A 232 -11.19 7.60 8.29
C ASP A 232 -11.53 6.77 7.04
N ASP A 233 -10.56 6.63 6.13
CA ASP A 233 -10.70 5.82 4.92
C ASP A 233 -11.14 4.39 5.27
N ARG A 234 -10.68 3.85 6.40
CA ARG A 234 -10.97 2.47 6.81
C ARG A 234 -12.44 2.26 7.15
N ILE A 235 -13.08 3.27 7.74
CA ILE A 235 -14.51 3.21 8.06
C ILE A 235 -15.32 3.20 6.77
N VAL A 236 -15.03 4.13 5.86
CA VAL A 236 -15.75 4.25 4.58
C VAL A 236 -15.58 3.00 3.72
N VAL A 237 -14.37 2.45 3.64
CA VAL A 237 -14.11 1.22 2.88
C VAL A 237 -14.90 0.04 3.46
N ARG A 238 -14.93 -0.14 4.79
CA ARG A 238 -15.70 -1.22 5.43
C ARG A 238 -17.19 -1.10 5.13
N GLU A 239 -17.76 0.10 5.23
CA GLU A 239 -19.16 0.37 4.88
C GLU A 239 -19.45 0.01 3.42
N CYS A 240 -18.57 0.42 2.48
CA CYS A 240 -18.74 0.14 1.06
C CYS A 240 -18.65 -1.35 0.73
N ILE A 241 -17.71 -2.07 1.33
CA ILE A 241 -17.57 -3.53 1.14
C ILE A 241 -18.81 -4.24 1.68
N GLN A 242 -19.30 -3.89 2.87
CA GLN A 242 -20.53 -4.47 3.41
C GLN A 242 -21.73 -4.22 2.50
N GLN A 243 -21.87 -3.01 1.96
CA GLN A 243 -22.92 -2.68 1.02
C GLN A 243 -22.80 -3.45 -0.30
N ARG A 244 -21.58 -3.62 -0.83
CA ARG A 244 -21.32 -4.40 -2.05
C ARG A 244 -21.78 -5.85 -1.87
N ILE A 245 -21.40 -6.49 -0.76
CA ILE A 245 -21.78 -7.87 -0.44
C ILE A 245 -23.32 -8.02 -0.36
N GLN A 246 -24.00 -7.08 0.30
CA GLN A 246 -25.46 -7.08 0.41
C GLN A 246 -26.17 -6.94 -0.95
N ARG A 247 -25.57 -6.24 -1.93
CA ARG A 247 -26.14 -6.11 -3.28
C ARG A 247 -25.96 -7.37 -4.13
N ASN A 248 -24.95 -8.18 -3.80
CA ASN A 248 -24.59 -9.38 -4.55
C ASN A 248 -25.13 -10.68 -3.92
N SER A 249 -25.77 -10.59 -2.75
CA SER A 249 -26.45 -11.68 -2.05
C SER A 249 -27.92 -11.78 -2.47
#